data_AF-A0A369H5M1-F1
#
_entry.id   AF-A0A369H5M1-F1
#
_cell.length_a   1.000
_cell.length_b   1.000
_cell.length_c   1.000
_cell.angle_alpha   90.00
_cell.angle_beta   90.00
_cell.angle_gamma   90.00
#
_symmetry.space_group_name_H-M   'P 1'
#
loop_
_entity.id
_entity.type
_entity.pdbx_description
1 polymer ?
#
loop_
_entity_poly.entity_id
_entity_poly.type
_entity_poly.pdbx_seq_one_letter_code
_entity_poly.pdbx_strand_id
1 'polypeptide(L)'
;MYFSVGQMLFAATLALTSLASADSEVSKGKVMDYAVEKCLDSDGNIRCSKPFPVKEGSCYNLHWSTEGLVSHTTVEVRDAGSGEMVYYRDTDGEWKPEKNELVYLDFKPKVWKTGNETVEYEVKTCGKENEL
;
A
#
# COMPACT_ATOMS: atom_id res chain seq x y z
N MET A 1 37.64 5.68 -42.53
CA MET A 1 37.04 5.66 -41.17
C MET A 1 36.00 4.54 -41.17
N TYR A 2 36.23 3.49 -40.40
CA TYR A 2 35.30 2.37 -40.24
C TYR A 2 34.20 2.81 -39.28
N PHE A 3 32.96 2.95 -39.77
CA PHE A 3 31.80 3.18 -38.91
C PHE A 3 31.41 1.85 -38.26
N SER A 4 31.54 1.79 -36.93
CA SER A 4 31.20 0.64 -36.11
C SER A 4 29.69 0.41 -36.10
N VAL A 5 29.26 -0.70 -36.71
CA VAL A 5 27.91 -1.26 -36.63
C VAL A 5 27.74 -1.89 -35.26
N GLY A 6 27.52 -1.08 -34.21
CA GLY A 6 27.59 -1.60 -32.83
C GLY A 6 26.72 -0.94 -31.76
N GLN A 7 25.78 -0.06 -32.08
CA GLN A 7 25.05 0.70 -31.04
C GLN A 7 23.52 0.79 -31.19
N MET A 8 22.85 -0.16 -31.85
CA MET A 8 21.38 -0.17 -31.96
C MET A 8 20.68 -1.44 -31.41
N LEU A 9 21.21 -2.09 -30.37
CA LEU A 9 20.55 -3.28 -29.79
C LEU A 9 20.35 -3.28 -28.26
N PHE A 10 20.70 -2.22 -27.53
CA PHE A 10 20.61 -2.23 -26.06
C PHE A 10 19.43 -1.45 -25.45
N ALA A 11 18.62 -0.74 -26.24
CA ALA A 11 17.52 0.06 -25.69
C ALA A 11 16.20 -0.72 -25.50
N ALA A 12 16.04 -1.89 -26.14
CA ALA A 12 14.77 -2.64 -26.11
C ALA A 12 14.67 -3.66 -24.96
N THR A 13 15.78 -4.02 -24.31
CA THR A 13 15.78 -5.05 -23.27
C THR A 13 15.45 -4.52 -21.86
N LEU A 14 15.71 -3.23 -21.58
CA LEU A 14 15.34 -2.65 -20.27
C LEU A 14 13.83 -2.45 -20.08
N ALA A 15 13.06 -2.37 -21.16
CA ALA A 15 11.60 -2.27 -21.06
C ALA A 15 10.97 -3.62 -20.63
N LEU A 16 11.55 -4.74 -21.03
CA LEU A 16 11.00 -6.08 -20.77
C LEU A 16 11.43 -6.68 -19.43
N THR A 17 12.57 -6.28 -18.86
CA THR A 17 12.96 -6.70 -17.50
C THR A 17 12.16 -6.01 -16.39
N SER A 18 11.43 -4.93 -16.69
CA SER A 18 10.48 -4.32 -15.75
C SER A 18 9.15 -5.08 -15.62
N LEU A 19 8.84 -5.98 -16.57
CA LEU A 19 7.59 -6.75 -16.59
C LEU A 19 7.74 -8.15 -15.96
N ALA A 20 8.96 -8.57 -15.62
CA ALA A 20 9.25 -9.89 -15.07
C ALA A 20 9.19 -9.95 -13.53
N SER A 21 8.97 -8.82 -12.87
CA SER A 21 8.51 -8.80 -11.48
C SER A 21 7.00 -8.93 -11.49
N ALA A 22 6.49 -10.17 -11.45
CA ALA A 22 5.12 -10.44 -11.03
C ALA A 22 4.97 -10.13 -9.53
N ASP A 23 5.28 -8.90 -9.14
CA ASP A 23 5.12 -8.43 -7.78
C ASP A 23 3.64 -8.13 -7.58
N SER A 24 2.98 -9.02 -6.85
CA SER A 24 1.66 -8.80 -6.30
C SER A 24 1.65 -7.67 -5.26
N GLU A 25 2.77 -7.02 -4.99
CA GLU A 25 2.94 -5.95 -4.00
C GLU A 25 2.44 -4.60 -4.55
N VAL A 26 1.42 -4.03 -3.89
CA VAL A 26 0.76 -2.77 -4.27
C VAL A 26 1.28 -1.60 -3.45
N SER A 27 1.43 -1.80 -2.13
CA SER A 27 1.96 -0.80 -1.21
C SER A 27 2.51 -1.49 0.04
N LYS A 28 3.64 -1.03 0.55
CA LYS A 28 4.16 -1.47 1.84
C LYS A 28 4.81 -0.30 2.57
N GLY A 29 4.86 -0.38 3.88
CA GLY A 29 5.49 0.66 4.66
C GLY A 29 5.51 0.38 6.15
N LYS A 30 6.12 1.33 6.86
CA LYS A 30 6.27 1.31 8.30
C LYS A 30 5.82 2.66 8.83
N VAL A 31 4.81 2.65 9.69
CA VAL A 31 4.26 3.82 10.37
C VAL A 31 4.73 3.80 11.81
N MET A 32 5.53 4.79 12.18
CA MET A 32 5.94 5.00 13.57
C MET A 32 4.90 5.85 14.30
N ASP A 33 4.65 5.56 15.57
CA ASP A 33 3.76 6.33 16.44
C ASP A 33 2.37 6.55 15.84
N TYR A 34 1.76 5.52 15.22
CA TYR A 34 0.45 5.63 14.58
C TYR A 34 -0.67 6.04 15.58
N ALA A 35 -0.45 5.83 16.88
CA ALA A 35 -1.32 6.29 17.97
C ALA A 35 -1.19 7.80 18.33
N VAL A 36 -0.23 8.50 17.72
CA VAL A 36 0.04 9.93 17.90
C VAL A 36 0.17 10.56 16.50
N GLU A 37 -0.96 10.80 15.85
CA GLU A 37 -1.05 11.36 14.49
C GLU A 37 -0.19 12.64 14.32
N LYS A 38 0.98 12.48 13.70
CA LYS A 38 1.95 13.57 13.41
C LYS A 38 2.47 13.56 11.97
N CYS A 39 2.15 12.52 11.22
CA CYS A 39 2.56 12.35 9.83
C CYS A 39 1.84 13.36 8.94
N LEU A 40 2.58 14.15 8.16
CA LEU A 40 2.06 15.01 7.12
C LEU A 40 2.66 14.58 5.79
N ASP A 41 1.83 14.46 4.75
CA ASP A 41 2.33 14.30 3.39
C ASP A 41 2.81 15.63 2.79
N SER A 42 3.27 15.58 1.54
CA SER A 42 3.74 16.76 0.80
C SER A 42 2.71 17.88 0.67
N ASP A 43 1.43 17.54 0.79
CA ASP A 43 0.30 18.46 0.66
C ASP A 43 -0.21 18.93 2.03
N GLY A 44 0.44 18.53 3.12
CA GLY A 44 0.07 18.90 4.49
C GLY A 44 -1.14 18.15 5.04
N ASN A 45 -1.54 17.04 4.42
CA ASN A 45 -2.62 16.18 4.92
C ASN A 45 -2.05 15.15 5.90
N ILE A 46 -2.86 14.80 6.91
CA ILE A 46 -2.49 13.75 7.87
C ILE A 46 -2.62 12.38 7.19
N ARG A 47 -1.53 11.90 6.59
CA ARG A 47 -1.45 10.59 5.90
C ARG A 47 -0.17 9.88 6.32
N CYS A 48 -0.32 8.85 7.14
CA CYS A 48 0.80 8.09 7.69
C CYS A 48 1.30 6.98 6.75
N SER A 49 0.47 6.56 5.81
CA SER A 49 0.81 5.58 4.78
C SER A 49 0.90 6.23 3.40
N LYS A 50 1.67 5.62 2.50
CA LYS A 50 1.80 6.08 1.13
C LYS A 50 0.50 5.81 0.34
N PRO A 51 -0.11 6.82 -0.31
CA PRO A 51 -1.26 6.60 -1.15
C PRO A 51 -0.97 5.64 -2.31
N PHE A 52 -1.96 4.83 -2.68
CA PHE A 52 -1.87 3.86 -3.76
C PHE A 52 -3.20 3.78 -4.55
N PRO A 53 -3.14 3.58 -5.87
CA PRO A 53 -4.34 3.48 -6.69
C PRO A 53 -4.97 2.10 -6.55
N VAL A 54 -6.30 2.06 -6.51
CA VAL A 54 -7.07 0.83 -6.52
C VAL A 54 -8.04 0.81 -7.69
N LYS A 55 -8.33 -0.41 -8.16
CA LYS A 55 -9.23 -0.64 -9.29
C LYS A 55 -10.52 -1.30 -8.82
N GLU A 56 -11.63 -0.82 -9.37
CA GLU A 56 -12.96 -1.39 -9.15
C GLU A 56 -12.95 -2.90 -9.40
N GLY A 57 -13.56 -3.66 -8.49
CA GLY A 57 -13.72 -5.11 -8.59
C GLY A 57 -12.42 -5.92 -8.48
N SER A 58 -11.25 -5.28 -8.40
CA SER A 58 -9.98 -5.96 -8.14
C SER A 58 -9.89 -6.38 -6.68
N CYS A 59 -9.09 -7.41 -6.39
CA CYS A 59 -8.95 -7.94 -5.03
C CYS A 59 -7.60 -7.53 -4.44
N TYR A 60 -7.62 -7.03 -3.21
CA TYR A 60 -6.45 -6.62 -2.45
C TYR A 60 -6.44 -7.31 -1.09
N ASN A 61 -5.32 -7.89 -0.69
CA ASN A 61 -5.08 -8.41 0.64
C ASN A 61 -4.37 -7.34 1.48
N LEU A 62 -4.98 -6.97 2.61
CA LEU A 62 -4.45 -6.04 3.59
C LEU A 62 -3.86 -6.85 4.75
N HIS A 63 -2.58 -6.64 5.03
CA HIS A 63 -1.88 -7.25 6.16
C HIS A 63 -1.14 -6.18 6.96
N TRP A 64 -1.20 -6.27 8.30
CA TRP A 64 -0.40 -5.42 9.17
C TRP A 64 0.01 -6.12 10.45
N SER A 65 1.11 -5.66 11.02
CA SER A 65 1.63 -6.12 12.30
C SER A 65 2.04 -4.93 13.15
N THR A 66 1.69 -4.99 14.43
CA THR A 66 2.02 -3.97 15.43
C THR A 66 3.13 -4.46 16.35
N GLU A 67 4.18 -3.66 16.55
CA GLU A 67 5.15 -3.90 17.62
C GLU A 67 4.59 -3.33 18.94
N GLY A 68 4.21 -4.20 19.89
CA GLY A 68 3.67 -3.76 21.19
C GLY A 68 2.80 -4.80 21.90
N LEU A 69 2.34 -4.46 23.12
CA LEU A 69 1.41 -5.27 23.92
C LEU A 69 0.00 -5.22 23.31
N VAL A 70 -0.33 -6.20 22.44
CA VAL A 70 -1.68 -6.58 21.99
C VAL A 70 -2.64 -5.39 21.81
N SER A 71 -2.25 -4.44 20.97
CA SER A 71 -3.13 -3.36 20.54
C SER A 71 -3.92 -3.85 19.32
N HIS A 72 -5.16 -4.28 19.57
CA HIS A 72 -6.12 -4.42 18.47
C HIS A 72 -6.11 -3.11 17.67
N THR A 73 -5.74 -3.21 16.41
CA THR A 73 -5.59 -2.07 15.51
C THR A 73 -6.50 -2.27 14.33
N THR A 74 -7.40 -1.33 14.12
CA THR A 74 -8.27 -1.29 12.94
C THR A 74 -7.52 -0.59 11.83
N VAL A 75 -7.51 -1.15 10.63
CA VAL A 75 -7.10 -0.43 9.43
C VAL A 75 -8.34 0.17 8.77
N GLU A 76 -8.29 1.45 8.48
CA GLU A 76 -9.26 2.16 7.66
C GLU A 76 -8.60 2.47 6.32
N VAL A 77 -9.30 2.18 5.22
CA VAL A 77 -8.93 2.64 3.90
C VAL A 77 -9.71 3.91 3.62
N ARG A 78 -8.99 4.98 3.31
CA ARG A 78 -9.56 6.32 3.10
C ARG A 78 -9.24 6.86 1.72
N ASP A 79 -10.21 7.53 1.10
CA ASP A 79 -10.01 8.25 -0.15
C ASP A 79 -8.98 9.38 0.07
N ALA A 80 -7.98 9.44 -0.80
CA ALA A 80 -6.91 10.42 -0.67
C ALA A 80 -7.40 11.84 -0.97
N GLY A 81 -8.43 12.03 -1.81
CA GLY A 81 -8.94 13.37 -2.15
C GLY A 81 -9.83 13.98 -1.06
N SER A 82 -10.75 13.20 -0.48
CA SER A 82 -11.77 13.64 0.47
C SER A 82 -11.48 13.27 1.93
N GLY A 83 -10.64 12.25 2.17
CA GLY A 83 -10.43 11.68 3.50
C GLY A 83 -11.58 10.79 3.99
N GLU A 84 -12.60 10.54 3.16
CA GLU A 84 -13.73 9.67 3.48
C GLU A 84 -13.27 8.22 3.66
N MET A 85 -13.78 7.54 4.70
CA MET A 85 -13.56 6.11 4.88
C MET A 85 -14.37 5.34 3.83
N VAL A 86 -13.69 4.51 3.05
CA VAL A 86 -14.31 3.68 2.01
C VAL A 86 -14.34 2.20 2.39
N TYR A 87 -13.47 1.79 3.32
CA TYR A 87 -13.43 0.43 3.84
C TYR A 87 -12.73 0.40 5.20
N TYR A 88 -12.99 -0.63 6.01
CA TYR A 88 -12.24 -0.86 7.25
C TYR A 88 -12.19 -2.35 7.60
N ARG A 89 -11.18 -2.76 8.37
CA ARG A 89 -11.07 -4.09 8.97
C ARG A 89 -10.34 -4.06 10.31
N ASP A 90 -10.71 -4.98 11.18
CA ASP A 90 -10.04 -5.21 12.47
C ASP A 90 -9.01 -6.35 12.42
N THR A 91 -8.94 -7.08 11.31
CA THR A 91 -8.00 -8.18 11.07
C THR A 91 -7.57 -8.22 9.60
N ASP A 92 -6.45 -8.88 9.34
CA ASP A 92 -5.97 -9.16 7.99
C ASP A 92 -7.06 -9.72 7.08
N GLY A 93 -6.98 -9.39 5.79
CA GLY A 93 -7.70 -10.11 4.76
C GLY A 93 -8.04 -9.29 3.54
N GLU A 94 -8.98 -9.81 2.77
CA GLU A 94 -9.30 -9.31 1.44
C GLU A 94 -10.26 -8.12 1.46
N TRP A 95 -10.08 -7.26 0.46
CA TRP A 95 -10.90 -6.12 0.14
C TRP A 95 -11.09 -6.04 -1.39
N LYS A 96 -12.31 -5.71 -1.82
CA LYS A 96 -12.65 -5.44 -3.21
C LYS A 96 -13.24 -4.03 -3.32
N PRO A 97 -12.55 -3.07 -3.94
CA PRO A 97 -13.06 -1.70 -4.09
C PRO A 97 -14.29 -1.66 -4.98
N GLU A 98 -15.24 -0.80 -4.62
CA GLU A 98 -16.49 -0.59 -5.37
C GLU A 98 -16.32 0.41 -6.53
N LYS A 99 -15.20 1.13 -6.58
CA LYS A 99 -14.87 2.12 -7.61
C LYS A 99 -13.36 2.24 -7.79
N ASN A 100 -12.95 2.95 -8.84
CA ASN A 100 -11.55 3.34 -9.04
C ASN A 100 -11.23 4.58 -8.21
N GLU A 101 -10.23 4.50 -7.34
CA GLU A 101 -9.89 5.59 -6.42
C GLU A 101 -8.42 5.53 -6.00
N LEU A 102 -7.91 6.66 -5.51
CA LEU A 102 -6.61 6.76 -4.89
C LEU A 102 -6.83 6.75 -3.38
N VAL A 103 -6.25 5.79 -2.67
CA VAL A 103 -6.52 5.59 -1.24
C VAL A 103 -5.24 5.55 -0.42
N TYR A 104 -5.38 5.72 0.88
CA TYR A 104 -4.32 5.48 1.86
C TYR A 104 -4.88 4.66 3.04
N LEU A 105 -3.99 4.00 3.77
CA LEU A 105 -4.30 3.29 5.01
C LEU A 105 -4.13 4.22 6.22
N ASP A 106 -5.10 4.19 7.10
CA ASP A 106 -5.10 4.89 8.38
C ASP A 106 -5.31 3.86 9.49
N PHE A 107 -4.36 3.78 10.43
CA PHE A 107 -4.37 2.77 11.49
C PHE A 107 -4.95 3.38 12.77
N LYS A 108 -6.02 2.80 13.29
CA LYS A 108 -6.70 3.26 14.51
C LYS A 108 -6.45 2.29 15.66
N PRO A 109 -5.66 2.67 16.68
CA PRO A 109 -5.47 1.82 17.86
C PRO A 109 -6.74 1.79 18.70
N LYS A 110 -7.06 0.64 19.31
CA LYS A 110 -8.18 0.52 20.25
C LYS A 110 -8.02 1.40 21.49
N VAL A 111 -6.79 1.66 21.92
CA VAL A 111 -6.48 2.59 23.02
C VAL A 111 -5.71 3.77 22.45
N TRP A 112 -6.34 4.93 22.46
CA TRP A 112 -5.76 6.17 21.96
C TRP A 112 -4.68 6.68 22.94
N LYS A 113 -3.57 7.25 22.42
CA LYS A 113 -2.47 7.87 23.20
C LYS A 113 -1.61 6.94 24.07
N THR A 114 -1.65 5.61 23.89
CA THR A 114 -0.73 4.70 24.61
C THR A 114 0.69 4.65 24.07
N GLY A 115 1.00 5.35 22.96
CA GLY A 115 2.33 5.87 22.57
C GLY A 115 3.52 4.90 22.48
N ASN A 116 4.17 4.88 21.30
CA ASN A 116 5.35 4.08 20.88
C ASN A 116 5.07 2.79 20.11
N GLU A 117 3.90 2.70 19.48
CA GLU A 117 3.59 1.52 18.67
C GLU A 117 3.88 1.80 17.19
N THR A 118 4.55 0.84 16.60
CA THR A 118 4.93 0.81 15.20
C THR A 118 3.99 -0.12 14.47
N VAL A 119 3.49 0.28 13.31
CA VAL A 119 2.76 -0.61 12.39
C VAL A 119 3.60 -0.83 11.14
N GLU A 120 3.88 -2.08 10.83
CA GLU A 120 4.36 -2.50 9.52
C GLU A 120 3.18 -3.04 8.72
N TYR A 121 3.01 -2.57 7.49
CA TYR A 121 1.87 -2.91 6.66
C TYR A 121 2.29 -3.32 5.26
N GLU A 122 1.47 -4.17 4.67
CA GLU A 122 1.60 -4.64 3.31
C GLU A 122 0.22 -4.78 2.66
N VAL A 123 0.11 -4.25 1.44
CA VAL A 123 -1.05 -4.37 0.56
C VAL A 123 -0.59 -5.11 -0.67
N LYS A 124 -1.25 -6.24 -0.96
CA LYS A 124 -0.99 -7.04 -2.15
C LYS A 124 -2.25 -7.17 -2.99
N THR A 125 -2.14 -7.30 -4.31
CA THR A 125 -3.23 -7.86 -5.10
C THR A 125 -3.42 -9.31 -4.69
N CYS A 126 -4.66 -9.77 -4.54
CA CYS A 126 -4.92 -11.19 -4.35
C CYS A 126 -4.29 -11.95 -5.51
N GLY A 127 -3.57 -13.03 -5.20
CA GLY A 127 -3.04 -13.90 -6.23
C GLY A 127 -4.16 -14.32 -7.17
N LYS A 128 -3.86 -14.46 -8.47
CA LYS A 128 -4.79 -15.19 -9.34
C LYS A 128 -4.83 -16.63 -8.81
N GLU A 129 -5.88 -17.01 -8.10
CA GLU A 129 -6.28 -18.41 -8.00
C GLU A 129 -6.78 -18.87 -9.39
N ASN A 130 -5.87 -18.91 -10.37
CA ASN A 130 -6.09 -19.49 -11.68
C ASN A 130 -4.74 -19.92 -12.24
N GLU A 131 -4.21 -21.02 -11.71
CA GLU A 131 -3.42 -22.00 -12.46
C GLU A 131 -3.43 -23.33 -11.68
N LEU A 132 -4.48 -24.13 -11.91
CA LEU A 132 -4.45 -25.59 -11.98
C LEU A 132 -5.72 -26.09 -12.68
#